data_AF-A0A2V9WIH6-F1
#
_entry.id   AF-A0A2V9WIH6-F1
#
_cell.length_a   1.000
_cell.length_b   1.000
_cell.length_c   1.000
_cell.angle_alpha   90.00
_cell.angle_beta   90.00
_cell.angle_gamma   90.00
#
_symmetry.space_group_name_H-M   'P 1'
#
loop_
_entity.id
_entity.type
_entity.pdbx_description
1 polymer ?
#
loop_
_entity_poly.entity_id
_entity_poly.type
_entity_poly.pdbx_seq_one_letter_code
_entity_poly.pdbx_strand_id
1 'polypeptide(L)'
;MRNLFTKSVSPTVTIHVSSTLSQGHLRYLDQLVASAIDCALWPLLDLAHLAELDRNALGYLMGGEGRDFGIVACPNFIREWMQHEKDRCAA
;
A
#
# COMPACT_ATOMS: atom_id res chain seq x y z
N MET A 1 -14.87 19.34 30.43
CA MET A 1 -15.42 18.74 29.19
C MET A 1 -14.35 17.81 28.63
N ARG A 2 -14.64 16.51 28.51
CA ARG A 2 -13.70 15.55 27.90
C ARG A 2 -13.85 15.72 26.38
N ASN A 3 -12.83 16.24 25.71
CA ASN A 3 -12.74 16.18 24.25
C ASN A 3 -12.58 14.71 23.86
N LEU A 4 -13.69 14.08 23.51
CA LEU A 4 -13.67 12.85 22.72
C LEU A 4 -13.11 13.28 21.37
N PHE A 5 -11.83 13.02 21.11
CA PHE A 5 -11.30 13.05 19.76
C PHE A 5 -12.09 11.99 18.97
N THR A 6 -13.15 12.40 18.29
CA THR A 6 -13.75 11.58 17.26
C THR A 6 -12.66 11.40 16.23
N LYS A 7 -12.07 10.19 16.20
CA LYS A 7 -11.04 9.81 15.24
C LYS A 7 -11.59 10.19 13.87
N SER A 8 -11.09 11.28 13.29
CA SER A 8 -11.54 11.74 11.98
C SER A 8 -11.14 10.65 11.01
N VAL A 9 -12.11 9.82 10.60
CA VAL A 9 -11.89 8.82 9.58
C VAL A 9 -11.83 9.59 8.27
N SER A 10 -10.63 9.84 7.78
CA SER A 10 -10.47 10.42 6.45
C SER A 10 -11.21 9.51 5.45
N PRO A 11 -12.00 10.07 4.51
CA PRO A 11 -12.61 9.28 3.46
C PRO A 11 -11.54 8.53 2.67
N THR A 12 -11.84 7.29 2.27
CA THR A 12 -10.88 6.42 1.61
C THR A 12 -11.12 6.36 0.10
N VAL A 13 -10.04 6.16 -0.67
CA VAL A 13 -10.13 5.79 -2.09
C VAL A 13 -9.39 4.48 -2.31
N THR A 14 -10.01 3.56 -3.05
CA THR A 14 -9.40 2.27 -3.37
C THR A 14 -8.79 2.30 -4.75
N ILE A 15 -7.51 1.95 -4.84
CA ILE A 15 -6.76 1.77 -6.09
C ILE A 15 -6.58 0.27 -6.27
N HIS A 16 -7.23 -0.29 -7.28
CA HIS A 16 -7.09 -1.71 -7.61
C HIS A 16 -5.81 -1.95 -8.41
N VAL A 17 -4.90 -2.74 -7.85
CA VAL A 17 -3.65 -3.13 -8.49
C VAL A 17 -3.77 -4.59 -8.91
N SER A 18 -3.75 -4.84 -10.22
CA SER A 18 -4.04 -6.15 -10.80
C SER A 18 -2.90 -6.66 -11.69
N SER A 19 -2.86 -7.97 -11.90
CA SER A 19 -1.89 -8.67 -12.74
C SER A 19 -0.46 -8.54 -12.22
N THR A 20 0.31 -7.57 -12.68
CA THR A 20 1.76 -7.49 -12.41
C THR A 20 2.14 -6.11 -11.90
N LEU A 21 2.86 -6.04 -10.78
CA LEU A 21 3.43 -4.81 -10.24
C LEU A 21 4.96 -4.89 -10.29
N SER A 22 5.58 -3.99 -11.05
CA SER A 22 7.03 -3.92 -11.24
C SER A 22 7.53 -2.49 -11.06
N GLN A 23 8.85 -2.33 -11.02
CA GLN A 23 9.52 -1.02 -10.92
C GLN A 23 9.00 -0.01 -11.95
N GLY A 24 8.68 -0.46 -13.18
CA GLY A 24 8.19 0.40 -14.25
C GLY A 24 6.82 1.04 -13.95
N HIS A 25 6.04 0.46 -13.05
CA HIS A 25 4.72 0.95 -12.67
C HIS A 25 4.75 1.90 -11.48
N LEU A 26 5.81 1.86 -10.65
CA LEU A 26 5.83 2.52 -9.35
C LEU A 26 5.67 4.03 -9.44
N ARG A 27 6.25 4.67 -10.46
CA ARG A 27 6.08 6.12 -10.64
C ARG A 27 4.62 6.51 -10.83
N TYR A 28 3.86 5.73 -11.60
CA TYR A 28 2.45 6.00 -11.83
C TYR A 28 1.62 5.71 -10.57
N LEU A 29 1.90 4.60 -9.90
CA LEU A 29 1.23 4.27 -8.65
C LEU A 29 1.45 5.34 -7.57
N ASP A 30 2.69 5.84 -7.45
CA ASP A 30 3.05 6.91 -6.53
C ASP A 30 2.31 8.22 -6.82
N GLN A 31 2.15 8.56 -8.10
CA GLN A 31 1.33 9.70 -8.51
C GLN A 31 -0.15 9.56 -8.11
N LEU A 32 -0.72 8.36 -8.22
CA LEU A 32 -2.11 8.11 -7.79
C LEU A 32 -2.26 8.23 -6.27
N VAL A 33 -1.31 7.69 -5.51
CA VAL A 33 -1.25 7.81 -4.05
C VAL A 33 -1.13 9.28 -3.64
N ALA A 34 -0.20 10.02 -4.23
CA ALA A 34 -0.01 11.44 -3.96
C ALA A 34 -1.28 12.25 -4.27
N SER A 35 -1.91 11.99 -5.42
CA SER A 35 -3.15 12.68 -5.81
C SER A 35 -4.30 12.42 -4.82
N ALA A 36 -4.41 11.20 -4.29
CA ALA A 36 -5.39 10.89 -3.25
C ALA A 36 -5.14 11.68 -1.96
N ILE A 37 -3.88 11.75 -1.52
CA ILE A 37 -3.46 12.50 -0.34
C ILE A 37 -3.73 14.00 -0.52
N ASP A 38 -3.40 14.56 -1.69
CA ASP A 38 -3.68 15.97 -2.03
C ASP A 38 -5.18 16.28 -1.99
N CYS A 39 -6.04 15.29 -2.25
CA CYS A 39 -7.49 15.39 -2.12
C CYS A 39 -8.00 15.14 -0.69
N ALA A 40 -7.11 15.06 0.30
CA ALA A 40 -7.42 14.69 1.70
C ALA A 40 -8.11 13.32 1.85
N LEU A 41 -7.83 12.38 0.94
CA LEU A 41 -8.29 10.99 0.99
C LEU A 41 -7.20 10.09 1.55
N TRP A 42 -7.59 8.98 2.21
CA TRP A 42 -6.67 7.91 2.56
C TRP A 42 -6.65 6.83 1.46
N PRO A 43 -5.53 6.64 0.74
CA PRO A 43 -5.46 5.64 -0.32
C PRO A 43 -5.35 4.21 0.25
N LEU A 44 -6.11 3.30 -0.35
CA LEU A 44 -6.06 1.86 -0.10
C LEU A 44 -5.66 1.13 -1.38
N LEU A 45 -4.58 0.37 -1.34
CA LEU A 45 -4.18 -0.51 -2.44
C LEU A 45 -4.86 -1.86 -2.27
N ASP A 46 -5.74 -2.20 -3.20
CA ASP A 46 -6.37 -3.52 -3.28
C ASP A 46 -5.51 -4.42 -4.17
N LEU A 47 -4.97 -5.49 -3.57
CA LEU A 47 -4.06 -6.44 -4.22
C LEU A 47 -4.73 -7.77 -4.55
N ALA A 48 -6.07 -7.89 -4.46
CA ALA A 48 -6.79 -9.16 -4.62
C ALA A 48 -6.47 -9.90 -5.92
N HIS A 49 -6.11 -9.14 -6.98
CA HIS A 49 -5.83 -9.65 -8.31
C HIS A 49 -4.37 -9.47 -8.73
N LEU A 50 -3.49 -9.14 -7.79
CA LEU A 50 -2.06 -9.05 -8.06
C LEU A 50 -1.46 -10.47 -8.06
N ALA A 51 -0.91 -10.87 -9.20
CA ALA A 51 -0.33 -12.20 -9.42
C ALA A 51 1.20 -12.19 -9.35
N GLU A 52 1.83 -11.11 -9.82
CA GLU A 52 3.28 -11.01 -9.92
C GLU A 52 3.78 -9.69 -9.34
N LEU A 53 4.91 -9.75 -8.65
CA LEU A 53 5.53 -8.63 -7.95
C LEU A 53 7.05 -8.74 -8.03
N ASP A 54 7.73 -7.69 -8.50
CA ASP A 54 9.20 -7.65 -8.45
C ASP A 54 9.72 -7.13 -7.10
N ARG A 55 11.04 -7.25 -6.87
CA ARG A 55 11.67 -6.85 -5.61
C ARG A 55 11.51 -5.35 -5.31
N ASN A 56 11.53 -4.49 -6.32
CA ASN A 56 11.39 -3.04 -6.11
C ASN A 56 9.97 -2.70 -5.67
N ALA A 57 8.98 -3.34 -6.29
CA ALA A 57 7.59 -3.18 -5.95
C ALA A 57 7.27 -3.78 -4.58
N LEU A 58 7.90 -4.89 -4.19
CA LEU A 58 7.83 -5.42 -2.82
C LEU A 58 8.36 -4.39 -1.80
N GLY A 59 9.52 -3.78 -2.09
CA GLY A 59 10.08 -2.71 -1.27
C GLY A 59 9.16 -1.49 -1.17
N TYR A 60 8.51 -1.11 -2.27
CA TYR A 60 7.52 -0.03 -2.28
C TYR A 60 6.32 -0.33 -1.37
N LEU A 61 5.72 -1.53 -1.48
CA LEU A 61 4.61 -1.95 -0.62
C LEU A 61 5.01 -1.95 0.85
N MET A 62 6.20 -2.48 1.18
CA MET A 62 6.70 -2.51 2.55
C MET A 62 7.00 -1.15 3.14
N GLY A 63 7.54 -0.22 2.34
CA GLY A 63 7.89 1.12 2.77
C GLY A 63 6.68 2.04 2.93
N GLY A 64 5.63 1.84 2.11
CA GLY A 64 4.44 2.68 2.10
C GLY A 64 3.28 2.19 2.97
N GLU A 65 3.18 0.87 3.25
CA GLU A 65 2.09 0.32 4.06
C GLU A 65 2.03 0.96 5.46
N GLY A 66 0.90 1.59 5.78
CA GLY A 66 0.66 2.26 7.05
C GLY A 66 1.27 3.66 7.18
N ARG A 67 2.07 4.09 6.18
CA ARG A 67 2.69 5.42 6.12
C ARG A 67 2.02 6.29 5.05
N ASP A 68 2.01 5.81 3.83
CA ASP A 68 1.54 6.53 2.64
C ASP A 68 0.19 5.98 2.14
N PHE A 69 -0.07 4.69 2.36
CA PHE A 69 -1.31 4.02 1.98
C PHE A 69 -1.62 2.82 2.89
N GLY A 70 -2.88 2.37 2.89
CA GLY A 70 -3.24 1.06 3.43
C GLY A 70 -3.19 -0.03 2.35
N ILE A 71 -3.01 -1.28 2.74
CA ILE A 71 -3.15 -2.44 1.86
C ILE A 71 -4.39 -3.25 2.26
N VAL A 72 -5.20 -3.63 1.29
CA VAL A 72 -6.39 -4.48 1.48
C VAL A 72 -6.36 -5.66 0.51
N ALA A 73 -7.06 -6.75 0.90
CA ALA A 73 -7.13 -8.00 0.14
C ALA A 73 -5.77 -8.54 -0.34
N CYS A 74 -4.71 -8.36 0.47
CA CYS A 74 -3.36 -8.82 0.17
C CYS A 74 -3.29 -10.36 0.08
N PRO A 75 -2.93 -10.93 -1.09
CA PRO A 75 -2.71 -12.35 -1.25
C PRO A 75 -1.65 -12.89 -0.27
N ASN A 76 -1.82 -14.13 0.20
CA ASN A 76 -0.93 -14.72 1.20
C ASN A 76 0.53 -14.75 0.76
N PHE A 77 0.81 -15.09 -0.50
CA PHE A 77 2.18 -15.14 -1.02
C PHE A 77 2.88 -13.77 -0.96
N ILE A 78 2.16 -12.67 -1.20
CA ILE A 78 2.71 -11.31 -1.09
C ILE A 78 3.01 -10.99 0.38
N ARG A 79 2.10 -11.34 1.29
CA ARG A 79 2.31 -11.17 2.73
C ARG A 79 3.54 -11.96 3.22
N GLU A 80 3.69 -13.20 2.77
CA GLU A 80 4.85 -14.04 3.07
C GLU A 80 6.15 -13.41 2.54
N TRP A 81 6.15 -12.92 1.30
CA TRP A 81 7.32 -12.23 0.73
C TRP A 81 7.68 -10.95 1.49
N MET A 82 6.69 -10.14 1.90
CA MET A 82 6.93 -8.96 2.73
C MET A 82 7.55 -9.35 4.07
N GLN A 83 7.08 -10.45 4.68
CA GLN A 83 7.64 -10.92 5.95
C GLN A 83 9.09 -11.42 5.78
N HIS A 84 9.34 -12.26 4.78
CA HIS A 84 10.69 -12.76 4.49
C HIS A 84 11.69 -11.64 4.20
N GLU A 85 11.27 -10.61 3.48
CA GLU A 85 12.12 -9.46 3.17
C GLU A 85 12.41 -8.61 4.42
N LYS A 86 11.41 -8.44 5.32
CA LYS A 86 11.61 -7.81 6.64
C LYS A 86 12.63 -8.57 7.49
N ASP A 87 12.47 -9.89 7.58
CA ASP A 87 13.37 -10.76 8.35
C ASP A 87 14.80 -10.70 7.80
N ARG A 88 14.96 -10.65 6.48
CA ARG A 88 16.27 -10.48 5.84
C ARG A 88 16.93 -9.13 6.14
N CYS A 89 16.15 -8.04 6.23
CA CYS A 89 16.70 -6.72 6.55
C CYS A 89 17.05 -6.55 8.04
N ALA A 90 16.49 -7.39 8.91
CA ALA A 90 16.72 -7.38 10.35
C ALA A 90 17.89 -8.28 10.80
N ALA A 91 18.38 -9.16 9.91
CA ALA A 91 19.53 -10.05 10.11
C ALA A 91 20.84 -9.42 9.65
#